data_AF-A0A9E7YMQ2-F1
#
_entry.id   AF-A0A9E7YMQ2-F1
#
_cell.length_a   1.000
_cell.length_b   1.000
_cell.length_c   1.000
_cell.angle_alpha   90.00
_cell.angle_beta   90.00
_cell.angle_gamma   90.00
#
_symmetry.space_group_name_H-M   'P 1'
#
loop_
_entity.id
_entity.type
_entity.pdbx_description
1 polymer ?
#
loop_
_entity_poly.entity_id
_entity_poly.type
_entity_poly.pdbx_seq_one_letter_code
_entity_poly.pdbx_strand_id
1 'polypeptide(L)'
;MSGDFRFDFSKKSKGKKAVKPVPENLDENAKEYRERARAERKRFVDATDTEFWLCLCFPSPAEMARWRERFGFGENHRIYAYRDIEKLLAPYKPAKSSAVAFGAGVGFGGGLGFAEKTPDPLADVKYSDDLEKDCLAEFAALHRALVSACSPRKLVEPTNSEYWFAIAFPLRDDKDSFLAEYGLRKLGDKYLDGMAVARKLGGEL
;
A
#
# COMPACT_ATOMS: atom_id res chain seq x y z
N MET A 1 43.28 7.25 -41.08
CA MET A 1 43.04 8.69 -41.30
C MET A 1 42.00 9.13 -40.29
N SER A 2 42.43 9.72 -39.17
CA SER A 2 41.53 10.22 -38.12
C SER A 2 40.98 11.58 -38.53
N GLY A 3 39.69 11.65 -38.82
CA GLY A 3 38.99 12.90 -39.10
C GLY A 3 38.37 13.46 -37.81
N ASP A 4 38.95 14.53 -37.29
CA ASP A 4 38.40 15.33 -36.18
C ASP A 4 37.06 15.98 -36.60
N PHE A 5 35.95 15.53 -36.04
CA PHE A 5 34.65 16.18 -36.20
C PHE A 5 34.44 17.17 -35.05
N ARG A 6 34.80 18.44 -35.26
CA ARG A 6 34.52 19.54 -34.32
C ARG A 6 33.11 20.10 -34.55
N PHE A 7 32.29 20.14 -33.50
CA PHE A 7 30.97 20.76 -33.51
C PHE A 7 31.10 22.27 -33.29
N ASP A 8 30.67 23.07 -34.27
CA ASP A 8 30.69 24.55 -34.21
C ASP A 8 29.34 25.09 -33.69
N PHE A 9 29.39 25.77 -32.54
CA PHE A 9 28.23 26.38 -31.88
C PHE A 9 27.91 27.81 -32.35
N SER A 10 28.58 28.34 -33.40
CA SER A 10 28.42 29.75 -33.78
C SER A 10 27.19 30.10 -34.64
N LYS A 11 26.17 29.23 -34.78
CA LYS A 11 24.96 29.58 -35.55
C LYS A 11 24.02 30.49 -34.75
N LYS A 12 24.13 31.79 -35.03
CA LYS A 12 23.20 32.86 -34.60
C LYS A 12 21.73 32.44 -34.76
N SER A 13 20.95 32.64 -33.70
CA SER A 13 19.51 32.35 -33.63
C SER A 13 18.75 33.10 -34.73
N LYS A 14 18.08 32.37 -35.62
CA LYS A 14 17.09 32.95 -36.52
C LYS A 14 15.92 33.51 -35.70
N GLY A 15 15.49 34.73 -36.07
CA GLY A 15 14.58 35.56 -35.31
C GLY A 15 13.30 34.86 -34.81
N LYS A 16 12.87 35.27 -33.61
CA LYS A 16 11.61 34.88 -32.98
C LYS A 16 10.46 35.10 -33.97
N LYS A 17 9.85 34.02 -34.46
CA LYS A 17 8.50 34.10 -35.03
C LYS A 17 7.58 34.59 -33.92
N ALA A 18 6.81 35.64 -34.20
CA ALA A 18 5.80 36.15 -33.28
C ALA A 18 4.89 34.99 -32.86
N VAL A 19 4.93 34.64 -31.57
CA VAL A 19 4.03 33.67 -30.96
C VAL A 19 2.64 34.31 -31.02
N LYS A 20 1.68 33.63 -31.67
CA LYS A 20 0.28 34.08 -31.67
C LYS A 20 -0.17 34.26 -30.21
N PRO A 21 -0.93 35.32 -29.89
CA PRO A 21 -1.39 35.53 -28.52
C PRO A 21 -2.12 34.28 -28.04
N VAL A 22 -1.72 33.84 -26.85
CA VAL A 22 -2.34 32.74 -26.10
C VAL A 22 -3.83 33.08 -25.96
N PRO A 23 -4.76 32.27 -26.49
CA PRO A 23 -6.20 32.53 -26.34
C PRO A 23 -6.55 32.69 -24.85
N GLU A 24 -7.25 33.75 -24.47
CA GLU A 24 -7.67 34.00 -23.06
C GLU A 24 -8.45 32.82 -22.47
N ASN A 25 -9.15 32.06 -23.32
CA ASN A 25 -9.99 30.92 -22.94
C ASN A 25 -9.20 29.63 -22.63
N LEU A 26 -7.86 29.67 -22.63
CA LEU A 26 -7.04 28.50 -22.27
C LEU A 26 -7.23 28.08 -20.81
N ASP A 27 -7.49 29.02 -19.89
CA ASP A 27 -7.76 28.69 -18.49
C ASP A 27 -9.11 27.99 -18.29
N GLU A 28 -10.14 28.38 -19.04
CA GLU A 28 -11.45 27.73 -19.05
C GLU A 28 -11.40 26.35 -19.69
N ASN A 29 -10.80 26.22 -20.87
CA ASN A 29 -10.59 24.91 -21.50
C ASN A 29 -9.75 23.99 -20.58
N ALA A 30 -8.70 24.52 -19.94
CA ALA A 30 -7.90 23.75 -18.99
C ALA A 30 -8.69 23.33 -17.75
N LYS A 31 -9.63 24.15 -17.25
CA LYS A 31 -10.57 23.76 -16.17
C LYS A 31 -11.48 22.63 -16.62
N GLU A 32 -12.08 22.71 -17.80
CA GLU A 32 -12.94 21.65 -18.32
C GLU A 32 -12.19 20.32 -18.48
N TYR A 33 -10.94 20.35 -18.99
CA TYR A 33 -10.12 19.14 -19.07
C TYR A 33 -9.80 18.56 -17.70
N ARG A 34 -9.50 19.41 -16.70
CA ARG A 34 -9.28 18.94 -15.31
C ARG A 34 -10.56 18.36 -14.70
N GLU A 35 -11.72 18.95 -14.98
CA GLU A 35 -13.02 18.45 -14.50
C GLU A 35 -13.39 17.13 -15.15
N ARG A 36 -13.23 16.99 -16.47
CA ARG A 36 -13.40 15.71 -17.18
C ARG A 36 -12.44 14.65 -16.64
N ALA A 37 -11.16 14.99 -16.44
CA ALA A 37 -10.18 14.08 -15.86
C ALA A 37 -10.54 13.66 -14.42
N ARG A 38 -11.07 14.58 -13.59
CA ARG A 38 -11.58 14.24 -12.24
C ARG A 38 -12.80 13.33 -12.30
N ALA A 39 -13.73 13.61 -13.22
CA ALA A 39 -14.94 12.79 -13.40
C ALA A 39 -14.61 11.39 -13.92
N GLU A 40 -13.66 11.27 -14.86
CA GLU A 40 -13.21 9.99 -15.39
C GLU A 40 -12.39 9.21 -14.35
N ARG A 41 -11.54 9.89 -13.57
CA ARG A 41 -10.87 9.28 -12.43
C ARG A 41 -11.86 8.78 -11.39
N LYS A 42 -12.93 9.54 -11.10
CA LYS A 42 -14.01 9.09 -10.21
C LYS A 42 -14.70 7.85 -10.77
N ARG A 43 -15.06 7.85 -12.06
CA ARG A 43 -15.66 6.68 -12.73
C ARG A 43 -14.75 5.46 -12.70
N PHE A 44 -13.46 5.64 -12.94
CA PHE A 44 -12.48 4.55 -12.86
C PHE A 44 -12.37 3.98 -11.44
N VAL A 45 -12.33 4.87 -10.45
CA VAL A 45 -12.35 4.48 -9.03
C VAL A 45 -13.63 3.68 -8.72
N ASP A 46 -14.80 4.23 -9.01
CA ASP A 46 -16.09 3.60 -8.73
C ASP A 46 -16.26 2.24 -9.44
N ALA A 47 -15.74 2.11 -10.67
CA ALA A 47 -15.89 0.89 -11.49
C ALA A 47 -14.91 -0.24 -11.15
N THR A 48 -13.81 0.06 -10.44
CA THR A 48 -12.73 -0.90 -10.17
C THR A 48 -12.74 -1.37 -8.70
N ASP A 49 -13.72 -0.95 -7.90
CA ASP A 49 -13.48 -0.82 -6.46
C ASP A 49 -13.74 -2.09 -5.62
N THR A 50 -12.69 -2.51 -4.91
CA THR A 50 -12.74 -3.46 -3.79
C THR A 50 -12.25 -2.81 -2.50
N GLU A 51 -12.09 -1.48 -2.44
CA GLU A 51 -11.39 -0.73 -1.39
C GLU A 51 -12.32 -0.15 -0.32
N PHE A 52 -13.50 -0.71 -0.12
CA PHE A 52 -14.41 -0.35 0.98
C PHE A 52 -14.01 -1.01 2.31
N TRP A 53 -12.79 -1.52 2.47
CA TRP A 53 -12.31 -2.15 3.70
C TRP A 53 -10.88 -1.76 4.04
N LEU A 54 -10.54 -1.94 5.32
CA LEU A 54 -9.17 -1.93 5.82
C LEU A 54 -8.94 -3.14 6.74
N CYS A 55 -7.69 -3.53 6.91
CA CYS A 55 -7.26 -4.67 7.71
C CYS A 55 -6.19 -4.22 8.70
N LEU A 56 -6.38 -4.60 9.95
CA LEU A 56 -5.40 -4.39 11.02
C LEU A 56 -4.66 -5.70 11.26
N CYS A 57 -3.35 -5.65 11.11
CA CYS A 57 -2.48 -6.79 11.29
C CYS A 57 -1.64 -6.62 12.56
N PHE A 58 -1.45 -7.71 13.30
CA PHE A 58 -0.75 -7.74 14.59
C PHE A 58 0.37 -8.77 14.52
N PRO A 59 1.58 -8.49 14.99
CA PRO A 59 2.69 -9.45 14.91
C PRO A 59 2.50 -10.67 15.84
N SER A 60 1.58 -10.63 16.80
CA SER A 60 1.34 -11.76 17.71
C SER A 60 -0.12 -11.81 18.20
N PRO A 61 -0.61 -12.99 18.65
CA PRO A 61 -1.95 -13.11 19.20
C PRO A 61 -2.09 -12.39 20.55
N ALA A 62 -0.98 -12.20 21.29
CA ALA A 62 -0.97 -11.43 22.53
C ALA A 62 -1.27 -9.95 22.28
N GLU A 63 -0.73 -9.38 21.21
CA GLU A 63 -0.98 -7.99 20.83
C GLU A 63 -2.42 -7.77 20.32
N MET A 64 -2.94 -8.74 19.55
CA MET A 64 -4.36 -8.74 19.18
C MET A 64 -5.27 -8.88 20.42
N ALA A 65 -4.86 -9.64 21.44
CA ALA A 65 -5.61 -9.74 22.70
C ALA A 65 -5.64 -8.39 23.43
N ARG A 66 -4.52 -7.67 23.50
CA ARG A 66 -4.47 -6.30 24.07
C ARG A 66 -5.37 -5.32 23.32
N TRP A 67 -5.43 -5.43 21.99
CA TRP A 67 -6.40 -4.68 21.19
C TRP A 67 -7.83 -4.99 21.63
N ARG A 68 -8.19 -6.28 21.72
CA ARG A 68 -9.54 -6.71 22.10
C ARG A 68 -9.91 -6.25 23.51
N GLU A 69 -9.00 -6.33 24.46
CA GLU A 69 -9.22 -5.85 25.83
C GLU A 69 -9.53 -4.35 25.88
N ARG A 70 -8.84 -3.55 25.05
CA ARG A 70 -9.00 -2.10 25.02
C ARG A 70 -10.22 -1.63 24.24
N PHE A 71 -10.45 -2.20 23.06
CA PHE A 71 -11.46 -1.72 22.12
C PHE A 71 -12.74 -2.58 22.11
N GLY A 72 -12.73 -3.77 22.72
CA GLY A 72 -13.89 -4.65 22.83
C GLY A 72 -14.24 -5.44 21.56
N PHE A 73 -13.39 -5.41 20.53
CA PHE A 73 -13.56 -6.19 19.28
C PHE A 73 -12.19 -6.53 18.67
N GLY A 74 -12.15 -7.33 17.60
CA GLY A 74 -10.92 -7.68 16.89
C GLY A 74 -10.53 -9.15 17.05
N GLU A 75 -11.49 -10.07 16.92
CA GLU A 75 -11.22 -11.50 16.86
C GLU A 75 -10.40 -11.86 15.61
N ASN A 76 -9.54 -12.86 15.74
CA ASN A 76 -8.67 -13.28 14.67
C ASN A 76 -9.46 -13.76 13.45
N HIS A 77 -9.04 -13.35 12.26
CA HIS A 77 -9.65 -13.64 10.95
C HIS A 77 -11.11 -13.21 10.82
N ARG A 78 -11.57 -12.26 11.64
CA ARG A 78 -12.94 -11.75 11.58
C ARG A 78 -13.05 -10.51 10.71
N ILE A 79 -14.19 -10.38 10.04
CA ILE A 79 -14.59 -9.18 9.31
C ILE A 79 -15.74 -8.51 10.08
N TYR A 80 -15.57 -7.23 10.40
CA TYR A 80 -16.56 -6.41 11.08
C TYR A 80 -17.15 -5.38 10.12
N ALA A 81 -18.46 -5.19 10.11
CA ALA A 81 -19.02 -3.99 9.49
C ALA A 81 -18.77 -2.79 10.41
N TYR A 82 -18.33 -1.67 9.86
CA TYR A 82 -17.99 -0.47 10.64
C TYR A 82 -19.16 -0.02 11.55
N ARG A 83 -20.39 -0.09 11.04
CA ARG A 83 -21.62 0.23 11.80
C ARG A 83 -21.78 -0.55 13.11
N ASP A 84 -21.21 -1.76 13.19
CA ASP A 84 -21.35 -2.64 14.36
C ASP A 84 -20.33 -2.27 15.46
N ILE A 85 -19.22 -1.62 15.08
CA ILE A 85 -18.11 -1.27 15.97
C ILE A 85 -17.90 0.24 16.14
N GLU A 86 -18.65 1.07 15.40
CA GLU A 86 -18.54 2.53 15.42
C GLU A 86 -18.65 3.09 16.84
N LYS A 87 -19.61 2.61 17.63
CA LYS A 87 -19.81 3.04 19.02
C LYS A 87 -18.64 2.68 19.93
N LEU A 88 -17.90 1.60 19.62
CA LEU A 88 -16.72 1.19 20.38
C LEU A 88 -15.51 2.08 20.06
N LEU A 89 -15.42 2.57 18.82
CA LEU A 89 -14.32 3.43 18.36
C LEU A 89 -14.55 4.92 18.63
N ALA A 90 -15.81 5.37 18.68
CA ALA A 90 -16.18 6.78 18.89
C ALA A 90 -15.48 7.47 20.08
N PRO A 91 -15.28 6.83 21.26
CA PRO A 91 -14.57 7.44 22.39
C PRO A 91 -13.10 7.77 22.09
N TYR A 92 -12.50 7.09 21.11
CA TYR A 92 -11.11 7.22 20.72
C TYR A 92 -10.89 8.18 19.54
N LYS A 93 -11.96 8.88 19.11
CA LYS A 93 -11.88 9.87 18.04
C LYS A 93 -11.02 11.05 18.52
N PRO A 94 -9.92 11.40 17.81
CA PRO A 94 -9.01 12.44 18.26
C PRO A 94 -9.69 13.82 18.22
N ALA A 95 -9.50 14.63 19.27
CA ALA A 95 -10.11 15.96 19.40
C ALA A 95 -9.64 16.98 18.34
N LYS A 96 -8.50 16.73 17.70
CA LYS A 96 -8.01 17.49 16.54
C LYS A 96 -7.68 16.48 15.44
N SER A 97 -8.45 16.48 14.36
CA SER A 97 -8.05 15.76 13.15
C SER A 97 -6.76 16.41 12.65
N SER A 98 -5.68 15.64 12.54
CA SER A 98 -4.49 16.13 11.86
C SER A 98 -4.81 16.18 10.36
N ALA A 99 -5.52 17.22 9.94
CA ALA A 99 -5.76 17.52 8.54
C ALA A 99 -4.41 17.83 7.89
N VAL A 100 -3.76 16.81 7.34
CA VAL A 100 -2.61 16.98 6.47
C VAL A 100 -3.09 16.74 5.05
N ALA A 101 -2.74 17.70 4.19
CA ALA A 101 -3.31 17.95 2.88
C ALA A 101 -3.38 16.73 1.95
N PHE A 102 -4.54 16.63 1.29
CA PHE A 102 -4.80 15.84 0.11
C PHE A 102 -3.89 16.32 -1.03
N GLY A 103 -2.91 15.51 -1.45
CA GLY A 103 -2.00 15.89 -2.54
C GLY A 103 -0.73 15.06 -2.70
N ALA A 104 -0.28 14.34 -1.69
CA ALA A 104 0.74 13.31 -1.88
C ALA A 104 0.03 12.03 -2.35
N GLY A 105 0.33 11.57 -3.57
CA GLY A 105 -0.12 10.27 -4.03
C GLY A 105 0.16 9.20 -2.98
N VAL A 106 -0.72 8.21 -2.90
CA VAL A 106 -0.55 7.00 -2.09
C VAL A 106 0.73 6.31 -2.60
N GLY A 107 1.86 6.76 -2.07
CA GLY A 107 3.13 6.12 -2.31
C GLY A 107 3.07 4.81 -1.56
N PHE A 108 3.31 3.71 -2.28
CA PHE A 108 3.93 2.51 -1.74
C PHE A 108 5.31 2.87 -1.16
N GLY A 109 5.33 3.73 -0.14
CA GLY A 109 6.48 4.45 0.38
C GLY A 109 6.78 4.12 1.85
N GLY A 110 6.09 3.13 2.41
CA GLY A 110 6.74 2.29 3.42
C GLY A 110 7.82 1.53 2.66
N GLY A 111 9.06 2.00 2.76
CA GLY A 111 10.17 1.45 1.99
C GLY A 111 10.20 -0.06 2.14
N LEU A 112 10.16 -0.76 1.00
CA LEU A 112 10.53 -2.16 0.91
C LEU A 112 11.96 -2.26 1.45
N GLY A 113 12.10 -2.44 2.77
CA GLY A 113 13.34 -2.95 3.33
C GLY A 113 13.59 -4.23 2.58
N PHE A 114 14.71 -4.30 1.86
CA PHE A 114 15.08 -5.49 1.11
C PHE A 114 14.99 -6.68 2.08
N ALA A 115 13.91 -7.46 1.97
CA ALA A 115 13.75 -8.66 2.74
C ALA A 115 15.00 -9.51 2.49
N GLU A 116 15.51 -10.17 3.52
CA GLU A 116 16.59 -11.13 3.34
C GLU A 116 16.19 -12.09 2.20
N LYS A 117 17.09 -12.26 1.22
CA LYS A 117 16.80 -13.11 0.08
C LYS A 117 16.46 -14.50 0.60
N THR A 118 15.27 -14.98 0.25
CA THR A 118 14.86 -16.36 0.54
C THR A 118 15.96 -17.30 0.01
N PRO A 119 16.47 -18.22 0.84
CA PRO A 119 17.47 -19.19 0.40
C PRO A 119 16.96 -19.96 -0.83
N ASP A 120 17.85 -20.22 -1.79
CA ASP A 120 17.52 -20.99 -2.99
C ASP A 120 17.21 -22.45 -2.60
N PRO A 121 15.98 -22.95 -2.84
CA PRO A 121 15.60 -24.31 -2.46
C PRO A 121 16.33 -25.39 -3.27
N LEU A 122 17.01 -25.03 -4.37
CA LEU A 122 17.75 -25.96 -5.22
C LEU A 122 19.26 -25.97 -4.94
N ALA A 123 19.75 -25.12 -4.03
CA ALA A 123 21.18 -24.95 -3.78
C ALA A 123 21.92 -26.26 -3.43
N ASP A 124 21.22 -27.20 -2.80
CA ASP A 124 21.77 -28.48 -2.34
C ASP A 124 21.41 -29.68 -3.26
N VAL A 125 20.71 -29.45 -4.38
CA VAL A 125 20.35 -30.51 -5.33
C VAL A 125 21.59 -30.96 -6.10
N LYS A 126 21.88 -32.26 -6.04
CA LYS A 126 22.99 -32.87 -6.78
C LYS A 126 22.45 -33.43 -8.10
N TYR A 127 22.89 -32.82 -9.19
CA TYR A 127 22.56 -33.23 -10.54
C TYR A 127 23.38 -34.44 -10.98
N SER A 128 22.77 -35.26 -11.83
CA SER A 128 23.36 -36.43 -12.47
C SER A 128 23.19 -36.29 -13.99
N ASP A 129 23.65 -37.28 -14.77
CA ASP A 129 23.40 -37.28 -16.22
C ASP A 129 22.07 -37.98 -16.59
N ASP A 130 21.15 -38.12 -15.62
CA ASP A 130 19.84 -38.75 -15.80
C ASP A 130 18.72 -37.72 -15.56
N LEU A 131 18.08 -37.31 -16.66
CA LEU A 131 17.02 -36.29 -16.66
C LEU A 131 15.86 -36.63 -15.73
N GLU A 132 15.43 -37.89 -15.68
CA GLU A 132 14.27 -38.28 -14.87
C GLU A 132 14.61 -38.20 -13.39
N LYS A 133 15.80 -38.69 -13.01
CA LYS A 133 16.28 -38.61 -11.62
C LYS A 133 16.48 -37.16 -11.15
N ASP A 134 17.02 -36.31 -12.01
CA ASP A 134 17.27 -34.91 -11.69
C ASP A 134 15.98 -34.13 -11.53
N CYS A 135 15.01 -34.32 -12.45
CA CYS A 135 13.67 -33.73 -12.32
C CYS A 135 12.99 -34.14 -11.00
N LEU A 136 13.11 -35.41 -10.63
CA LEU A 136 12.54 -35.91 -9.37
C LEU A 136 13.24 -35.30 -8.15
N ALA A 137 14.56 -35.15 -8.19
CA ALA A 137 15.35 -34.54 -7.12
C ALA A 137 15.00 -33.06 -6.91
N GLU A 138 14.87 -32.30 -8.01
CA GLU A 138 14.39 -30.91 -7.98
C GLU A 138 12.98 -30.83 -7.40
N PHE A 139 12.05 -31.65 -7.90
CA PHE A 139 10.67 -31.68 -7.41
C PHE A 139 10.61 -31.98 -5.92
N ALA A 140 11.37 -32.97 -5.45
CA ALA A 140 11.41 -33.33 -4.03
C ALA A 140 11.99 -32.21 -3.15
N ALA A 141 13.03 -31.51 -3.64
CA ALA A 141 13.61 -30.36 -2.95
C ALA A 141 12.62 -29.19 -2.85
N LEU A 142 11.97 -28.84 -3.97
CA LEU A 142 10.94 -27.80 -4.01
C LEU A 142 9.74 -28.14 -3.13
N HIS A 143 9.25 -29.37 -3.21
CA HIS A 143 8.12 -29.83 -2.39
C HIS A 143 8.46 -29.77 -0.89
N ARG A 144 9.68 -30.20 -0.50
CA ARG A 144 10.12 -30.10 0.89
C ARG A 144 10.23 -28.64 1.34
N ALA A 145 10.82 -27.77 0.54
CA ALA A 145 10.92 -26.34 0.84
C ALA A 145 9.53 -25.70 1.02
N LEU A 146 8.58 -26.04 0.14
CA LEU A 146 7.21 -25.54 0.23
C LEU A 146 6.47 -26.03 1.48
N VAL A 147 6.53 -27.34 1.78
CA VAL A 147 5.82 -27.92 2.93
C VAL A 147 6.45 -27.53 4.26
N SER A 148 7.77 -27.31 4.30
CA SER A 148 8.48 -26.83 5.49
C SER A 148 8.46 -25.31 5.64
N ALA A 149 7.98 -24.57 4.64
CA ALA A 149 7.86 -23.13 4.73
C ALA A 149 6.91 -22.76 5.88
N CYS A 150 7.45 -22.04 6.85
CA CYS A 150 6.68 -21.44 7.92
C CYS A 150 6.86 -19.93 7.86
N SER A 151 5.88 -19.19 8.37
CA SER A 151 6.02 -17.75 8.57
C SER A 151 7.32 -17.46 9.35
N PRO A 152 8.09 -16.44 8.94
CA PRO A 152 9.36 -16.13 9.59
C PRO A 152 9.12 -15.86 11.09
N ARG A 153 9.99 -16.41 11.95
CA ARG A 153 9.90 -16.26 13.42
C ARG A 153 9.89 -14.80 13.87
N LYS A 154 10.50 -13.92 13.08
CA LYS A 154 10.47 -12.47 13.28
C LYS A 154 9.83 -11.84 12.05
N LEU A 155 8.63 -11.31 12.24
CA LEU A 155 7.96 -10.54 11.20
C LEU A 155 8.73 -9.24 10.98
N VAL A 156 9.11 -8.98 9.73
CA VAL A 156 9.74 -7.71 9.33
C VAL A 156 8.69 -6.60 9.31
N GLU A 157 7.47 -6.94 8.88
CA GLU A 157 6.32 -6.03 8.87
C GLU A 157 5.09 -6.74 9.46
N PRO A 158 4.29 -6.05 10.29
CA PRO A 158 3.04 -6.59 10.82
C PRO A 158 2.04 -7.00 9.73
N THR A 159 2.09 -6.39 8.55
CA THR A 159 1.24 -6.68 7.38
C THR A 159 1.41 -8.09 6.83
N ASN A 160 2.55 -8.74 7.08
CA ASN A 160 2.81 -10.13 6.73
C ASN A 160 2.42 -11.11 7.85
N SER A 161 1.74 -10.64 8.88
CA SER A 161 1.29 -11.48 9.99
C SER A 161 0.06 -12.32 9.63
N GLU A 162 0.00 -13.51 10.22
CA GLU A 162 -1.21 -14.33 10.21
C GLU A 162 -2.32 -13.79 11.13
N TYR A 163 -2.00 -12.90 12.08
CA TYR A 163 -2.98 -12.36 13.02
C TYR A 163 -3.55 -11.05 12.48
N TRP A 164 -4.78 -11.10 12.00
CA TRP A 164 -5.45 -9.92 11.44
C TRP A 164 -6.97 -9.95 11.65
N PHE A 165 -7.60 -8.78 11.56
CA PHE A 165 -9.04 -8.65 11.36
C PHE A 165 -9.31 -7.49 10.39
N ALA A 166 -10.47 -7.50 9.74
CA ALA A 166 -10.86 -6.47 8.78
C ALA A 166 -12.08 -5.66 9.24
N ILE A 167 -12.13 -4.40 8.83
CA ILE A 167 -13.28 -3.51 8.98
C ILE A 167 -13.77 -3.16 7.58
N ALA A 168 -15.01 -3.53 7.29
CA ALA A 168 -15.71 -3.22 6.06
C ALA A 168 -16.65 -2.02 6.25
N PHE A 169 -16.61 -1.12 5.29
CA PHE A 169 -17.41 0.10 5.23
C PHE A 169 -18.47 -0.04 4.13
N PRO A 170 -19.62 0.63 4.26
CA PRO A 170 -20.63 0.65 3.20
C PRO A 170 -20.10 1.26 1.90
N LEU A 171 -19.35 2.36 2.02
CA LEU A 171 -18.76 3.08 0.90
C LEU A 171 -17.28 3.34 1.14
N ARG A 172 -16.53 3.53 0.05
CA ARG A 172 -15.14 3.98 0.10
C ARG A 172 -15.00 5.34 0.77
N ASP A 173 -15.90 6.27 0.48
CA ASP A 173 -15.89 7.60 1.09
C ASP A 173 -16.03 7.52 2.62
N ASP A 174 -16.75 6.52 3.14
CA ASP A 174 -16.86 6.26 4.58
C ASP A 174 -15.52 5.77 5.15
N LYS A 175 -14.83 4.85 4.46
CA LYS A 175 -13.48 4.39 4.85
C LYS A 175 -12.48 5.55 4.83
N ASP A 176 -12.49 6.36 3.78
CA ASP A 176 -11.57 7.49 3.62
C ASP A 176 -11.84 8.58 4.66
N SER A 177 -13.12 8.81 4.99
CA SER A 177 -13.52 9.70 6.08
C SER A 177 -13.04 9.16 7.42
N PHE A 178 -13.24 7.87 7.71
CA PHE A 178 -12.72 7.20 8.90
C PHE A 178 -11.20 7.37 9.03
N LEU A 179 -10.42 7.07 7.99
CA LEU A 179 -8.96 7.23 8.01
C LEU A 179 -8.53 8.69 8.25
N ALA A 180 -9.30 9.66 7.72
CA ALA A 180 -9.04 11.09 7.93
C ALA A 180 -9.34 11.52 9.37
N GLU A 181 -10.53 11.19 9.86
CA GLU A 181 -11.04 11.59 11.17
C GLU A 181 -10.18 11.04 12.31
N TYR A 182 -9.76 9.78 12.20
CA TYR A 182 -8.92 9.12 13.18
C TYR A 182 -7.41 9.36 12.95
N GLY A 183 -7.04 10.15 11.94
CA GLY A 183 -5.65 10.52 11.65
C GLY A 183 -4.76 9.34 11.25
N LEU A 184 -5.34 8.32 10.62
CA LEU A 184 -4.69 7.04 10.27
C LEU A 184 -4.06 7.02 8.88
N ARG A 185 -4.35 7.99 8.01
CA ARG A 185 -3.86 8.04 6.61
C ARG A 185 -2.34 7.85 6.45
N LYS A 186 -1.54 8.24 7.45
CA LYS A 186 -0.08 8.09 7.43
C LYS A 186 0.39 6.64 7.64
N LEU A 187 -0.48 5.78 8.18
CA LEU A 187 -0.17 4.38 8.48
C LEU A 187 -0.51 3.45 7.29
N GLY A 188 -1.27 3.94 6.32
CA GLY A 188 -1.75 3.16 5.17
C GLY A 188 -3.24 3.35 4.94
N ASP A 189 -3.76 2.67 3.91
CA ASP A 189 -5.14 2.74 3.44
C ASP A 189 -5.87 1.39 3.40
N LYS A 190 -5.13 0.27 3.37
CA LYS A 190 -5.68 -1.09 3.26
C LYS A 190 -5.13 -2.05 4.31
N TYR A 191 -3.82 -2.20 4.45
CA TYR A 191 -3.20 -3.01 5.49
C TYR A 191 -2.43 -2.11 6.44
N LEU A 192 -2.84 -2.08 7.70
CA LEU A 192 -2.27 -1.20 8.71
C LEU A 192 -1.70 -2.03 9.87
N ASP A 193 -0.62 -1.55 10.46
CA ASP A 193 -0.10 -2.06 11.74
C ASP A 193 -1.11 -1.74 12.86
N GLY A 194 -1.75 -2.78 13.40
CA GLY A 194 -2.75 -2.69 14.46
C GLY A 194 -2.20 -2.05 15.75
N MET A 195 -0.92 -2.23 16.05
CA MET A 195 -0.27 -1.59 17.20
C MET A 195 -0.05 -0.10 16.96
N ALA A 196 0.36 0.27 15.75
CA ALA A 196 0.47 1.69 15.38
C ALA A 196 -0.89 2.40 15.42
N VAL A 197 -1.95 1.75 14.93
CA VAL A 197 -3.32 2.26 15.00
C VAL A 197 -3.75 2.42 16.46
N ALA A 198 -3.56 1.41 17.30
CA ALA A 198 -3.96 1.50 18.70
C ALA A 198 -3.21 2.60 19.48
N ARG A 199 -1.91 2.77 19.24
CA ARG A 199 -1.12 3.88 19.81
C ARG A 199 -1.70 5.24 19.41
N LYS A 200 -2.16 5.37 18.16
CA LYS A 200 -2.79 6.60 17.65
C LYS A 200 -4.14 6.89 18.31
N LEU A 201 -4.92 5.85 18.55
CA LEU A 201 -6.29 5.94 19.08
C LEU A 201 -6.35 6.13 20.60
N GLY A 202 -5.37 5.63 21.36
CA GLY A 202 -5.46 5.59 22.81
C GLY A 202 -4.24 6.03 23.61
N GLY A 203 -3.05 6.17 23.02
CA GLY A 203 -1.80 6.38 23.78
C GLY A 203 -1.40 5.12 24.59
N GLU A 204 -0.28 4.50 24.18
CA GLU A 204 0.37 3.27 24.68
C GLU A 204 -0.52 2.03 24.97
N LEU A 205 -0.27 0.93 24.23
CA LEU A 205 -0.75 -0.44 24.48
C LEU A 205 0.36 -1.29 25.11
#